data_AF-A0A6F9C6N9-F1
#
_entry.id   AF-A0A6F9C6N9-F1
#
_cell.length_a   1.000
_cell.length_b   1.000
_cell.length_c   1.000
_cell.angle_alpha   90.00
_cell.angle_beta   90.00
_cell.angle_gamma   90.00
#
_symmetry.space_group_name_H-M   'P 1'
#
loop_
_entity.id
_entity.type
_entity.pdbx_description
1 polymer ?
#
loop_
_entity_poly.entity_id
_entity_poly.type
_entity_poly.pdbx_seq_one_letter_code
_entity_poly.pdbx_strand_id
1 'polypeptide(L)'
;MAFLTLFRISTGDNWNGIMKDTLRECLPEEHSCLTYLPLVSPVYFVTFVLTAQFVLVNVVVAVLMKHLEESNKEAQEEAEEEAKEEEARQQEEARQEEASAT
;
A
#
# COMPACT_ATOMS: atom_id res chain seq x y z
N MET A 1 -8.77 -22.97 -11.90
CA MET A 1 -8.81 -21.54 -11.54
C MET A 1 -8.13 -21.32 -10.18
N ALA A 2 -6.79 -21.38 -10.10
CA ALA A 2 -6.09 -21.27 -8.81
C ALA A 2 -5.77 -19.82 -8.41
N PHE A 3 -5.28 -19.02 -9.36
CA PHE A 3 -4.88 -17.62 -9.11
C PHE A 3 -6.06 -16.72 -8.70
N LEU A 4 -7.21 -16.84 -9.40
CA LEU A 4 -8.41 -16.05 -9.07
C LEU A 4 -8.95 -16.35 -7.67
N THR A 5 -8.86 -17.60 -7.23
CA THR A 5 -9.26 -18.00 -5.87
C THR A 5 -8.33 -17.40 -4.82
N LEU A 6 -7.00 -17.45 -5.05
CA LEU A 6 -6.03 -16.82 -4.17
C LEU A 6 -6.19 -15.30 -4.10
N PHE A 7 -6.50 -14.66 -5.23
CA PHE A 7 -6.80 -13.23 -5.28
C PHE A 7 -8.05 -12.87 -4.45
N ARG A 8 -9.15 -13.63 -4.57
CA ARG A 8 -10.34 -13.43 -3.72
C ARG A 8 -10.05 -13.60 -2.22
N ILE A 9 -9.22 -14.59 -1.88
CA ILE A 9 -8.81 -14.81 -0.49
C ILE A 9 -7.95 -13.65 0.01
N SER A 10 -7.03 -13.14 -0.81
CA SER A 10 -6.15 -12.02 -0.42
C SER A 10 -6.92 -10.71 -0.22
N THR A 11 -8.04 -10.52 -0.91
CA THR A 11 -8.95 -9.38 -0.66
C THR A 11 -9.82 -9.57 0.58
N GLY A 12 -9.76 -10.73 1.24
CA GLY A 12 -10.58 -11.05 2.42
C GLY A 12 -12.02 -11.46 2.08
N ASP A 13 -12.34 -11.69 0.81
CA ASP A 13 -13.69 -12.06 0.39
C ASP A 13 -13.94 -13.55 0.58
N ASN A 14 -14.96 -13.88 1.37
CA ASN A 14 -15.48 -15.23 1.60
C ASN A 14 -14.41 -16.33 1.85
N TRP A 15 -13.25 -15.99 2.40
CA TRP A 15 -12.13 -16.93 2.59
C TRP A 15 -12.47 -18.09 3.51
N ASN A 16 -13.32 -17.87 4.52
CA ASN A 16 -13.79 -18.91 5.44
C ASN A 16 -14.72 -19.92 4.75
N GLY A 17 -15.57 -19.44 3.82
CA GLY A 17 -16.42 -20.29 2.99
C GLY A 17 -15.59 -21.17 2.07
N ILE A 18 -14.62 -20.58 1.36
CA ILE A 18 -13.70 -21.30 0.48
C ILE A 18 -12.89 -22.33 1.26
N MET A 19 -12.35 -21.98 2.44
CA MET A 19 -11.66 -22.91 3.33
C MET A 19 -12.55 -24.10 3.72
N LYS A 20 -13.81 -23.86 4.10
CA LYS A 20 -14.77 -24.92 4.42
C LYS A 20 -15.10 -25.81 3.23
N ASP A 21 -15.11 -25.27 2.03
CA ASP A 21 -15.34 -26.06 0.81
C ASP A 21 -14.16 -26.99 0.52
N THR A 22 -12.91 -26.57 0.78
CA THR A 22 -11.73 -27.47 0.68
C THR A 22 -11.75 -28.62 1.70
N LEU A 23 -12.52 -28.48 2.78
CA LEU A 23 -12.68 -29.52 3.81
C LEU A 23 -13.80 -30.51 3.46
N ARG A 24 -14.79 -30.11 2.65
CA ARG A 24 -15.94 -30.93 2.27
C ARG A 24 -15.64 -31.98 1.19
N GLU A 25 -14.53 -31.83 0.47
CA GLU A 25 -14.11 -32.79 -0.56
C GLU A 25 -13.73 -34.17 0.00
N CYS A 26 -13.56 -34.30 1.33
CA CYS A 26 -13.44 -35.58 2.00
C CYS A 26 -14.83 -36.24 2.18
N LEU A 27 -15.25 -37.06 1.22
CA LEU A 27 -16.39 -37.96 1.40
C LEU A 27 -15.99 -39.18 2.25
N PRO A 28 -16.84 -39.67 3.17
CA PRO A 28 -16.54 -40.80 4.05
C PRO A 28 -16.16 -42.12 3.34
N GLU A 29 -16.51 -42.26 2.05
CA GLU A 29 -16.24 -43.43 1.22
C GLU A 29 -14.84 -43.43 0.58
N GLU A 30 -14.14 -42.29 0.54
CA GLU A 30 -12.79 -42.24 -0.01
C GLU A 30 -11.75 -42.65 1.04
N HIS A 31 -11.10 -43.79 0.80
CA HIS A 31 -10.02 -44.34 1.62
C HIS A 31 -8.76 -43.44 1.68
N SER A 32 -8.78 -42.31 0.97
CA SER A 32 -7.70 -41.34 0.83
C SER A 32 -7.92 -40.06 1.66
N CYS A 33 -8.94 -40.01 2.52
CA CYS A 33 -9.16 -38.82 3.34
C CYS A 33 -8.10 -38.71 4.45
N LEU A 34 -7.21 -37.75 4.28
CA LEU A 34 -6.11 -37.48 5.19
C LEU A 34 -6.67 -36.86 6.48
N THR A 35 -6.55 -37.57 7.60
CA THR A 35 -7.12 -37.20 8.91
C THR A 35 -6.60 -35.86 9.45
N TYR A 36 -5.51 -35.33 8.89
CA TYR A 36 -4.92 -34.04 9.27
C TYR A 36 -5.48 -32.84 8.50
N LEU A 37 -6.21 -33.03 7.39
CA LEU A 37 -6.80 -31.93 6.60
C LEU A 37 -7.67 -30.96 7.42
N PRO A 38 -8.51 -31.42 8.38
CA PRO A 38 -9.26 -30.54 9.28
C PRO A 38 -8.44 -29.58 10.11
N LEU A 39 -7.16 -29.91 10.37
CA LEU A 39 -6.25 -29.06 11.13
C LEU A 39 -5.37 -28.22 10.20
N VAL A 40 -4.84 -28.83 9.14
CA VAL A 40 -3.87 -28.20 8.24
C VAL A 40 -4.53 -27.15 7.35
N SER A 41 -5.75 -27.39 6.86
CA SER A 41 -6.45 -26.42 5.99
C SER A 41 -6.68 -25.08 6.70
N PRO A 42 -7.29 -25.01 7.91
CA PRO A 42 -7.43 -23.74 8.62
C PRO A 42 -6.10 -23.05 8.90
N VAL A 43 -5.06 -23.79 9.28
CA VAL A 43 -3.73 -23.22 9.54
C VAL A 43 -3.14 -22.60 8.27
N TYR A 44 -3.22 -23.29 7.14
CA TYR A 44 -2.76 -22.75 5.85
C TYR A 44 -3.53 -21.49 5.45
N PHE A 45 -4.87 -21.53 5.48
CA PHE A 45 -5.68 -20.38 5.07
C PHE A 45 -5.49 -19.17 5.98
N VAL A 46 -5.42 -19.36 7.30
CA VAL A 46 -5.19 -18.27 8.25
C VAL A 46 -3.78 -17.68 8.07
N THR A 47 -2.74 -18.52 7.97
CA THR A 47 -1.37 -18.03 7.76
C THR A 47 -1.21 -17.30 6.42
N PHE A 48 -1.83 -17.81 5.35
CA PHE A 48 -1.87 -17.15 4.05
C PHE A 48 -2.57 -15.78 4.12
N VAL A 49 -3.77 -15.72 4.71
CA VAL A 49 -4.52 -14.45 4.85
C VAL A 49 -3.72 -13.44 5.67
N LEU A 50 -3.13 -13.84 6.80
CA LEU A 50 -2.30 -12.95 7.61
C LEU A 50 -1.08 -12.44 6.84
N THR A 51 -0.40 -13.32 6.11
CA THR A 51 0.79 -12.94 5.31
C THR A 51 0.41 -12.00 4.17
N ALA A 52 -0.67 -12.30 3.44
CA ALA A 52 -1.17 -11.46 2.35
C ALA A 52 -1.57 -10.07 2.86
N GLN A 53 -2.29 -10.00 3.97
CA GLN A 53 -2.69 -8.74 4.59
C GLN A 53 -1.49 -7.94 5.10
N PHE A 54 -0.52 -8.61 5.73
CA PHE A 54 0.71 -7.95 6.18
C PHE A 54 1.48 -7.31 5.02
N VAL A 55 1.67 -8.05 3.93
CA VAL A 55 2.32 -7.52 2.71
C VAL A 55 1.51 -6.38 2.12
N LEU A 56 0.18 -6.52 2.00
CA LEU A 56 -0.69 -5.49 1.46
C LEU A 56 -0.59 -4.18 2.27
N VAL A 57 -0.65 -4.28 3.61
CA VAL A 57 -0.51 -3.12 4.49
C VAL A 57 0.85 -2.46 4.32
N ASN A 58 1.94 -3.24 4.28
CA ASN A 58 3.28 -2.69 4.09
C ASN A 58 3.42 -1.94 2.75
N VAL A 59 2.84 -2.49 1.68
CA VAL A 59 2.84 -1.83 0.37
C VAL A 59 2.01 -0.55 0.41
N VAL A 60 0.83 -0.57 1.02
CA VAL A 60 -0.02 0.63 1.17
C VAL A 60 0.72 1.72 1.96
N VAL A 61 1.33 1.36 3.09
CA VAL A 61 2.12 2.32 3.90
C VAL A 61 3.28 2.89 3.09
N ALA A 62 4.02 2.06 2.36
CA ALA A 62 5.13 2.53 1.52
C ALA A 62 4.67 3.52 0.44
N VAL A 63 3.53 3.22 -0.22
CA VAL A 63 2.95 4.11 -1.24
C VAL A 63 2.47 5.42 -0.62
N LEU A 64 1.80 5.39 0.53
CA LEU A 64 1.34 6.58 1.23
C LEU A 64 2.51 7.47 1.68
N MET A 65 3.57 6.88 2.22
CA MET A 65 4.77 7.62 2.62
C MET A 65 5.44 8.28 1.42
N LYS A 66 5.54 7.57 0.29
CA LYS A 66 6.08 8.15 -0.94
C LYS A 66 5.26 9.35 -1.43
N HIS A 67 3.94 9.24 -1.46
CA HIS A 67 3.08 10.34 -1.89
C HIS A 67 3.12 11.54 -0.93
N LEU A 68 3.25 11.29 0.38
CA LEU A 68 3.41 12.36 1.36
C LEU A 68 4.76 13.08 1.19
N GLU A 69 5.84 12.33 0.97
CA GLU A 69 7.17 12.89 0.72
C GLU A 69 7.20 13.72 -0.58
N GLU A 70 6.58 13.21 -1.64
CA GLU A 70 6.43 13.91 -2.93
C GLU A 70 5.66 15.22 -2.77
N SER A 71 4.48 15.18 -2.13
CA SER A 71 3.67 16.39 -1.89
C SER A 71 4.36 17.41 -0.98
N ASN A 72 5.09 16.95 0.04
CA ASN A 72 5.82 17.85 0.93
C ASN A 72 7.04 18.49 0.24
N LYS A 73 7.71 17.74 -0.64
CA LYS A 73 8.82 18.24 -1.44
C LYS A 73 8.36 19.29 -2.44
N GLU A 74 7.27 19.03 -3.16
CA GLU A 74 6.67 20.00 -4.10
C GLU A 74 6.32 21.31 -3.39
N ALA A 75 5.64 21.23 -2.24
CA ALA A 75 5.30 22.42 -1.45
C ALA A 75 6.52 23.20 -0.95
N GLN A 76 7.62 22.50 -0.60
CA GLN A 76 8.86 23.16 -0.20
C GLN A 76 9.55 23.84 -1.39
N GLU A 77 9.61 23.18 -2.54
CA GLU A 77 10.22 23.73 -3.76
C GLU A 77 9.47 24.99 -4.23
N GLU A 78 8.13 24.97 -4.20
CA GLU A 78 7.30 26.14 -4.50
C GLU A 78 7.59 27.32 -3.55
N ALA A 79 7.66 27.06 -2.23
CA ALA A 79 7.96 28.11 -1.26
C ALA A 79 9.38 28.70 -1.42
N GLU A 80 10.37 27.88 -1.79
CA GLU A 80 11.73 28.34 -2.06
C GLU A 80 11.83 29.16 -3.36
N GLU A 81 11.06 28.83 -4.39
CA GLU A 81 11.00 29.63 -5.63
C GLU A 81 10.32 30.99 -5.39
N GLU A 82 9.20 31.01 -4.67
CA GLU A 82 8.52 32.26 -4.30
C GLU A 82 9.43 33.20 -3.49
N ALA A 83 10.17 32.65 -2.52
CA ALA A 83 11.12 33.43 -1.72
C ALA A 83 12.26 34.02 -2.57
N LYS A 84 12.83 33.25 -3.51
CA LYS A 84 13.90 33.73 -4.40
C LYS A 84 13.40 34.81 -5.36
N GLU A 85 12.18 34.66 -5.88
CA GLU A 85 11.58 35.67 -6.74
C GLU A 85 11.32 36.98 -5.99
N GLU A 86 10.83 36.90 -4.75
CA GLU A 86 10.63 38.08 -3.90
C GLU A 86 11.96 38.77 -3.56
N GLU A 87 12.99 38.02 -3.18
CA GLU A 87 14.34 38.56 -2.94
C GLU A 87 14.94 39.24 -4.18
N ALA A 88 14.77 38.64 -5.36
CA ALA A 88 15.24 39.23 -6.62
C ALA A 88 14.54 40.56 -6.94
N ARG A 89 13.22 40.63 -6.71
CA ARG A 89 12.45 41.88 -6.90
C ARG A 89 12.89 42.97 -5.92
N GLN A 90 13.09 42.63 -4.65
CA GLN A 90 13.58 43.59 -3.65
C GLN A 90 14.99 44.12 -3.97
N GLN A 91 15.89 43.27 -4.46
CA GLN A 91 17.23 43.70 -4.88
C GLN A 91 17.19 44.62 -6.09
N GLU A 92 16.30 44.36 -7.05
CA GLU A 92 16.16 45.21 -8.23
C GLU A 92 15.57 46.58 -7.87
N GLU A 93 14.56 46.62 -6.99
CA GLU A 93 13.99 47.86 -6.45
C GLU A 93 15.06 48.68 -5.70
N ALA A 94 15.83 48.06 -4.80
CA ALA A 94 16.90 48.74 -4.07
C ALA A 94 17.97 49.31 -5.02
N ARG A 95 18.35 48.57 -6.07
CA ARG A 95 19.32 49.05 -7.08
C ARG A 95 18.76 50.23 -7.90
N GLN A 96 17.46 50.23 -8.22
CA GLN A 96 16.82 51.35 -8.90
C GLN A 96 16.77 52.59 -8.02
N GLU A 97 16.47 52.45 -6.72
CA GLU A 97 16.47 53.57 -5.77
C GLU A 97 17.86 54.22 -5.67
N GLU A 98 18.91 53.42 -5.50
CA GLU A 98 20.31 53.93 -5.43
C GLU A 98 20.72 54.67 -6.71
N ALA A 99 20.35 54.14 -7.89
CA ALA A 99 20.65 54.77 -9.17
C ALA A 99 19.90 56.09 -9.38
N SER A 100 18.70 56.25 -8.80
CA SER A 100 17.92 57.49 -8.90
C SER A 100 18.40 58.61 -7.97
N ALA A 101 19.18 58.26 -6.94
CA ALA A 101 19.70 59.19 -5.94
C ALA A 101 21.08 59.81 -6.30
N THR A 102 21.70 59.37 -7.40
CA THR A 102 23.00 59.87 -7.92
C THR A 102 22.80 60.75 -9.14
#